data_AF-I5AVB1-F1
#
_entry.id   AF-I5AVB1-F1
#
_cell.length_a   1.000
_cell.length_b   1.000
_cell.length_c   1.000
_cell.angle_alpha   90.00
_cell.angle_beta   90.00
_cell.angle_gamma   90.00
#
_symmetry.space_group_name_H-M   'P 1'
#
loop_
_entity.id
_entity.type
_entity.pdbx_description
1 polymer ?
#
loop_
_entity_poly.entity_id
_entity_poly.type
_entity_poly.pdbx_seq_one_letter_code
_entity_poly.pdbx_strand_id
1 'polypeptide(L)'
;MEIERKWMVNGWPEGDLPLLFEQNMRQGYITTAPTVRIREEAEVNGKTEYILCFKSSGTLARKEIEIAISREKFEELEDLIGLPLIPKVRRTYQLSDGHHLEVNHVDEGLPSEFWYAEVEFLTEDEARSWNPDEASLSDYLNNEVTNQPGQSMGAYWLVTRKAKPM
;
A
#
# COMPACT_ATOMS: atom_id res chain seq x y z
N MET A 1 0.47 2.12 16.09
CA MET A 1 -0.74 1.44 15.61
C MET A 1 -1.00 2.07 14.27
N GLU A 2 -1.14 1.28 13.22
CA GLU A 2 -1.52 1.73 11.88
C GLU A 2 -3.04 1.62 11.79
N ILE A 3 -3.73 2.66 11.32
CA ILE A 3 -5.18 2.69 11.13
C ILE A 3 -5.46 3.25 9.74
N GLU A 4 -6.07 2.46 8.87
CA GLU A 4 -6.28 2.83 7.47
C GLU A 4 -7.61 2.30 6.96
N ARG A 5 -8.19 3.00 5.99
CA ARG A 5 -9.26 2.46 5.14
C ARG A 5 -8.74 2.28 3.73
N LYS A 6 -9.32 1.31 3.03
CA LYS A 6 -8.88 0.89 1.70
C LYS A 6 -10.03 0.79 0.72
N TRP A 7 -9.80 1.27 -0.49
CA TRP A 7 -10.73 1.20 -1.61
C TRP A 7 -10.07 0.60 -2.83
N MET A 8 -10.83 -0.16 -3.61
CA MET A 8 -10.45 -0.48 -4.98
C MET A 8 -10.88 0.68 -5.88
N VAL A 9 -9.98 1.16 -6.73
CA VAL A 9 -10.22 2.34 -7.57
C VAL A 9 -9.82 2.02 -9.02
N ASN A 10 -10.16 2.92 -9.95
CA ASN A 10 -9.81 2.78 -11.36
C ASN A 10 -8.97 3.99 -11.80
N GLY A 11 -7.67 3.80 -11.94
CA GLY A 11 -6.75 4.87 -12.33
C GLY A 11 -6.45 5.87 -11.22
N TRP A 12 -5.79 6.97 -11.59
CA TRP A 12 -5.49 8.09 -10.70
C TRP A 12 -6.75 8.94 -10.45
N PRO A 13 -6.86 9.63 -9.30
CA PRO A 13 -8.01 10.49 -9.04
C PRO A 13 -8.01 11.65 -10.04
N GLU A 14 -9.20 11.95 -10.56
CA GLU A 14 -9.43 13.12 -11.41
C GLU A 14 -9.81 14.33 -10.54
N GLY A 15 -9.35 15.53 -10.91
CA GLY A 15 -9.66 16.77 -10.19
C GLY A 15 -8.42 17.52 -9.69
N ASP A 16 -8.66 18.60 -8.94
CA ASP A 16 -7.62 19.46 -8.37
C ASP A 16 -7.20 18.97 -6.98
N LEU A 17 -6.55 17.80 -6.95
CA LEU A 17 -5.93 17.26 -5.73
C LEU A 17 -4.43 17.56 -5.76
N PRO A 18 -3.89 18.32 -4.80
CA PRO A 18 -2.46 18.60 -4.75
C PRO A 18 -1.66 17.30 -4.59
N LEU A 19 -0.86 16.95 -5.60
CA LEU A 19 0.10 15.86 -5.52
C LEU A 19 1.27 16.30 -4.63
N LEU A 20 1.50 15.60 -3.53
CA LEU A 20 2.62 15.85 -2.62
C LEU A 20 3.90 15.24 -3.18
N PHE A 21 3.85 13.95 -3.51
CA PHE A 21 4.98 13.21 -4.07
C PHE A 21 4.51 11.94 -4.80
N GLU A 22 5.38 11.43 -5.65
CA GLU A 22 5.24 10.14 -6.34
C GLU A 22 6.43 9.25 -5.95
N GLN A 23 6.17 7.96 -5.76
CA GLN A 23 7.19 6.97 -5.43
C GLN A 23 7.08 5.76 -6.35
N ASN A 24 8.24 5.30 -6.84
CA ASN A 24 8.39 3.96 -7.39
C ASN A 24 8.73 3.02 -6.24
N MET A 25 7.92 1.99 -6.02
CA MET A 25 8.06 1.09 -4.89
C MET A 25 8.20 -0.35 -5.35
N ARG A 26 8.92 -1.15 -4.58
CA ARG A 26 8.99 -2.61 -4.74
C ARG A 26 8.82 -3.26 -3.37
N GLN A 27 8.07 -4.35 -3.30
CA GLN A 27 7.85 -5.04 -2.02
C GLN A 27 7.81 -6.56 -2.16
N GLY A 28 8.29 -7.27 -1.14
CA GLY A 28 8.23 -8.73 -1.06
C GLY A 28 8.03 -9.22 0.36
N TYR A 29 7.61 -10.47 0.46
CA TYR A 29 7.20 -11.07 1.73
C TYR A 29 8.05 -12.29 2.05
N ILE A 30 8.68 -12.24 3.23
CA ILE A 30 9.32 -13.40 3.86
C ILE A 30 8.22 -14.32 4.42
N THR A 31 7.27 -13.74 5.15
CA THR A 31 6.05 -14.41 5.62
C THR A 31 4.83 -13.48 5.47
N THR A 32 3.65 -14.03 5.26
CA THR A 32 2.38 -13.27 5.19
C THR A 32 1.51 -13.44 6.44
N ALA A 33 1.81 -14.42 7.30
CA ALA A 33 1.16 -14.61 8.60
C ALA A 33 2.15 -15.18 9.65
N PRO A 34 2.65 -14.36 10.61
CA PRO A 34 2.55 -12.89 10.65
C PRO A 34 3.21 -12.24 9.42
N THR A 35 2.90 -10.98 9.14
CA THR A 35 3.51 -10.32 7.98
C THR A 35 4.93 -9.87 8.31
N VAL A 36 5.90 -10.35 7.53
CA VAL A 36 7.27 -9.83 7.47
C VAL A 36 7.56 -9.47 6.02
N ARG A 37 7.68 -8.17 5.76
CA ARG A 37 7.76 -7.60 4.42
C ARG A 37 8.98 -6.70 4.29
N ILE A 38 9.69 -6.78 3.17
CA ILE A 38 10.66 -5.76 2.76
C ILE A 38 9.99 -4.81 1.77
N ARG A 39 10.27 -3.51 1.88
CA ARG A 39 9.74 -2.47 0.99
C ARG A 39 10.85 -1.49 0.62
N GLU A 40 11.03 -1.27 -0.67
CA GLU A 40 11.81 -0.16 -1.22
C GLU A 40 10.84 0.94 -1.63
N GLU A 41 11.15 2.19 -1.28
CA GLU A 41 10.40 3.37 -1.67
C GLU A 41 11.34 4.40 -2.29
N ALA A 42 11.30 4.55 -3.61
CA ALA A 42 12.10 5.53 -4.34
C ALA A 42 11.22 6.72 -4.74
N GLU A 43 11.34 7.83 -4.01
CA GLU A 43 10.64 9.06 -4.32
C GLU A 43 11.20 9.71 -5.59
N VAL A 44 10.31 10.16 -6.48
CA VAL A 44 10.68 10.84 -7.73
C VAL A 44 11.39 12.16 -7.39
N ASN A 45 12.66 12.28 -7.80
CA ASN A 45 13.57 13.38 -7.43
C ASN A 45 13.89 13.49 -5.92
N GLY A 46 13.62 12.43 -5.16
CA GLY A 46 13.86 12.38 -3.72
C GLY A 46 14.86 11.29 -3.32
N LYS A 47 14.72 10.82 -2.09
CA LYS A 47 15.53 9.72 -1.54
C LYS A 47 14.90 8.36 -1.85
N THR A 48 15.73 7.32 -1.78
CA THR A 48 15.26 5.94 -1.73
C THR A 48 15.40 5.42 -0.31
N GLU A 49 14.32 4.87 0.23
CA GLU A 49 14.29 4.23 1.54
C GLU A 49 14.07 2.73 1.43
N TYR A 50 14.71 1.98 2.31
CA TYR A 50 14.58 0.52 2.40
C TYR A 50 14.11 0.16 3.80
N ILE A 51 13.01 -0.58 3.88
CA ILE A 51 12.24 -0.76 5.11
C ILE A 51 11.94 -2.24 5.30
N LEU A 52 12.15 -2.73 6.52
CA LEU A 52 11.67 -4.03 6.99
C LEU A 52 10.47 -3.80 7.90
N CYS A 53 9.31 -4.32 7.49
CA CYS A 53 8.04 -4.17 8.20
C CYS A 53 7.62 -5.48 8.88
N PHE A 54 7.17 -5.39 10.13
CA PHE A 54 6.50 -6.45 10.86
C PHE A 54 5.07 -6.02 11.17
N LYS A 55 4.05 -6.75 10.67
CA LYS A 55 2.64 -6.45 10.97
C LYS A 55 1.95 -7.60 11.69
N SER A 56 1.18 -7.27 12.73
CA SER A 56 0.22 -8.19 13.34
C SER A 56 -0.95 -8.45 12.38
N SER A 57 -1.76 -9.45 12.68
CA SER A 57 -3.09 -9.58 12.06
C SER A 57 -3.94 -8.34 12.38
N GLY A 58 -4.83 -7.98 11.45
CA GLY A 58 -5.77 -6.87 11.58
C GLY A 58 -6.21 -6.37 10.20
N THR A 59 -7.35 -5.68 10.17
CA THR A 59 -7.88 -5.02 8.97
C THR A 59 -7.74 -3.52 9.14
N LEU A 60 -8.75 -2.86 9.72
CA LEU A 60 -8.79 -1.42 9.99
C LEU A 60 -7.64 -0.94 10.86
N ALA A 61 -7.26 -1.71 11.89
CA ALA A 61 -6.20 -1.37 12.83
C ALA A 61 -5.26 -2.55 13.04
N ARG A 62 -3.95 -2.30 13.05
CA ARG A 62 -2.91 -3.32 13.29
C ARG A 62 -1.65 -2.74 13.91
N LYS A 63 -0.93 -3.58 14.66
CA LYS A 63 0.40 -3.24 15.14
C LYS A 63 1.37 -3.39 13.98
N GLU A 64 2.08 -2.33 13.67
CA GLU A 64 3.20 -2.33 12.74
C GLU A 64 4.47 -1.82 13.41
N ILE A 65 5.59 -2.44 13.07
CA ILE A 65 6.93 -1.96 13.34
C ILE A 65 7.65 -1.85 12.01
N GLU A 66 8.15 -0.67 11.68
CA GLU A 66 8.99 -0.42 10.51
C GLU A 66 10.41 -0.12 10.96
N ILE A 67 11.38 -0.79 10.33
CA ILE A 67 12.80 -0.63 10.61
C ILE A 67 13.49 -0.21 9.32
N ALA A 68 14.12 0.95 9.32
CA ALA A 68 15.00 1.35 8.23
C ALA A 68 16.19 0.38 8.16
N ILE A 69 16.46 -0.13 6.97
CA ILE A 69 17.60 -1.01 6.68
C ILE A 69 18.47 -0.38 5.59
N SER A 70 19.71 -0.84 5.49
CA SER A 70 20.56 -0.42 4.37
C SER A 70 20.11 -1.12 3.09
N ARG A 71 20.51 -0.56 1.94
CA ARG A 71 20.27 -1.16 0.63
C ARG A 71 20.84 -2.58 0.54
N GLU A 72 22.04 -2.80 1.05
CA GLU A 72 22.72 -4.10 1.00
C GLU A 72 21.90 -5.17 1.75
N LYS A 73 21.36 -4.82 2.93
CA LYS A 73 20.48 -5.72 3.69
C LYS A 73 19.17 -6.00 2.96
N PHE A 74 18.63 -5.01 2.25
CA PHE A 74 17.43 -5.21 1.45
C PHE A 74 17.71 -6.20 0.31
N GLU A 75 18.80 -6.02 -0.42
CA GLU A 75 19.22 -6.88 -1.53
C GLU A 75 19.51 -8.32 -1.05
N GLU A 76 20.15 -8.50 0.11
CA GLU A 76 20.34 -9.82 0.75
C GLU A 76 19.00 -10.50 1.07
N LEU A 77 18.01 -9.75 1.60
CA LEU A 77 16.69 -10.29 1.90
C LEU A 77 15.88 -10.57 0.61
N GLU A 78 16.03 -9.74 -0.42
CA GLU A 78 15.44 -9.93 -1.76
C GLU A 78 15.95 -11.24 -2.38
N ASP A 79 17.26 -11.49 -2.33
CA ASP A 79 17.88 -12.75 -2.79
C ASP A 79 17.34 -13.97 -2.03
N LEU A 80 17.25 -13.88 -0.70
CA LEU A 80 16.69 -14.96 0.14
C LEU A 80 15.20 -15.24 -0.14
N ILE A 81 14.41 -14.21 -0.51
CA ILE A 81 13.01 -14.39 -0.93
C ILE A 81 12.95 -15.19 -2.24
N GLY A 82 13.88 -14.95 -3.17
CA GLY A 82 14.04 -15.73 -4.40
C GLY A 82 12.84 -15.66 -5.36
N LEU A 83 11.99 -14.64 -5.24
CA LEU A 83 10.80 -14.41 -6.06
C LEU A 83 10.76 -12.94 -6.51
N PRO A 84 10.22 -12.64 -7.71
CA PRO A 84 10.06 -11.26 -8.16
C PRO A 84 9.22 -10.44 -7.20
N LEU A 85 9.76 -9.31 -6.75
CA LEU A 85 9.03 -8.34 -5.92
C LEU A 85 7.81 -7.78 -6.67
N ILE A 86 6.82 -7.27 -5.93
CA ILE A 86 5.68 -6.55 -6.48
C ILE A 86 6.09 -5.09 -6.69
N PRO A 87 6.28 -4.62 -7.93
CA PRO A 87 6.37 -3.20 -8.22
C PRO A 87 5.02 -2.50 -8.01
N LYS A 88 5.07 -1.25 -7.55
CA LYS A 88 3.94 -0.33 -7.62
C LYS A 88 4.41 1.13 -7.75
N VAL A 89 3.62 1.95 -8.44
CA VAL A 89 3.74 3.41 -8.35
C VAL A 89 2.73 3.88 -7.31
N ARG A 90 3.18 4.68 -6.35
CA ARG A 90 2.31 5.35 -5.38
C ARG A 90 2.32 6.85 -5.61
N ARG A 91 1.14 7.46 -5.65
CA ARG A 91 0.95 8.91 -5.60
C ARG A 91 0.25 9.28 -4.30
N THR A 92 0.81 10.23 -3.58
CA THR A 92 0.24 10.72 -2.34
C THR A 92 -0.30 12.13 -2.56
N TYR A 93 -1.59 12.31 -2.31
CA TYR A 93 -2.31 13.57 -2.50
C TYR A 93 -2.72 14.16 -1.16
N GLN A 94 -2.69 15.49 -1.05
CA GLN A 94 -3.22 16.21 0.10
C GLN A 94 -4.74 16.35 -0.02
N LEU A 95 -5.47 15.93 1.01
CA LEU A 95 -6.90 16.18 1.13
C LEU A 95 -7.19 17.48 1.89
N SER A 96 -8.36 18.07 1.65
CA SER A 96 -8.79 19.36 2.22
C SER A 96 -8.95 19.36 3.74
N ASP A 97 -9.15 18.18 4.33
CA ASP A 97 -9.32 17.95 5.76
C ASP A 97 -7.98 17.62 6.47
N GLY A 98 -6.87 17.62 5.74
CA GLY A 98 -5.53 17.35 6.26
C GLY A 98 -5.06 15.91 6.10
N HIS A 99 -5.94 14.98 5.74
CA HIS A 99 -5.54 13.59 5.47
C HIS A 99 -4.73 13.46 4.17
N HIS A 100 -4.07 12.32 4.01
CA HIS A 100 -3.41 11.95 2.78
C HIS A 100 -4.17 10.82 2.08
N LEU A 101 -4.34 10.96 0.77
CA LEU A 101 -4.84 9.91 -0.09
C LEU A 101 -3.66 9.25 -0.80
N GLU A 102 -3.40 7.99 -0.50
CA GLU A 102 -2.38 7.18 -1.14
C GLU A 102 -2.98 6.30 -2.23
N VAL A 103 -2.76 6.66 -3.50
CA VAL A 103 -3.24 5.87 -4.64
C VAL A 103 -2.09 5.06 -5.19
N ASN A 104 -2.34 3.77 -5.44
CA ASN A 104 -1.33 2.80 -5.82
C ASN A 104 -1.74 2.14 -7.14
N HIS A 105 -0.83 2.09 -8.10
CA HIS A 105 -0.92 1.26 -9.31
C HIS A 105 0.07 0.12 -9.20
N VAL A 106 -0.44 -1.10 -9.14
CA VAL A 106 0.33 -2.31 -8.83
C VAL A 106 0.56 -3.13 -10.08
N ASP A 107 1.76 -3.70 -10.25
CA ASP A 107 2.09 -4.66 -11.31
C ASP A 107 1.75 -4.14 -12.74
N GLU A 108 1.95 -2.85 -13.00
CA GLU A 108 1.63 -2.16 -14.26
C GLU A 108 2.00 -3.00 -15.51
N GLY A 109 1.04 -3.13 -16.42
CA GLY A 109 1.20 -3.86 -17.68
C GLY A 109 1.12 -5.39 -17.57
N LEU A 110 0.97 -5.95 -16.37
CA LEU A 110 0.65 -7.37 -16.18
C LEU A 110 -0.87 -7.60 -16.20
N PRO A 111 -1.35 -8.80 -16.57
CA PRO A 111 -2.77 -9.14 -16.46
C PRO A 111 -3.34 -9.04 -15.03
N SER A 112 -2.46 -9.04 -14.03
CA SER A 112 -2.80 -8.89 -12.61
C SER A 112 -2.70 -7.46 -12.11
N GLU A 113 -2.49 -6.47 -12.99
CA GLU A 113 -2.41 -5.07 -12.59
C GLU A 113 -3.73 -4.58 -11.98
N PHE A 114 -3.65 -3.67 -11.02
CA PHE A 114 -4.83 -3.05 -10.41
C PHE A 114 -4.47 -1.76 -9.69
N TRP A 115 -5.51 -1.00 -9.31
CA TRP A 115 -5.38 0.19 -8.49
C TRP A 115 -6.12 0.04 -7.17
N TYR A 116 -5.54 0.61 -6.13
CA TYR A 116 -6.20 0.77 -4.85
C TYR A 116 -5.81 2.11 -4.21
N ALA A 117 -6.70 2.64 -3.39
CA ALA A 117 -6.46 3.84 -2.61
C ALA A 117 -6.53 3.53 -1.11
N GLU A 118 -5.69 4.17 -0.32
CA GLU A 118 -5.67 4.08 1.14
C GLU A 118 -5.69 5.50 1.75
N VAL A 119 -6.36 5.65 2.88
CA VAL A 119 -6.34 6.86 3.72
C VAL A 119 -5.98 6.42 5.13
N GLU A 120 -4.95 7.01 5.71
CA GLU A 120 -4.50 6.73 7.08
C GLU A 120 -5.13 7.71 8.07
N PHE A 121 -5.43 7.22 9.29
CA PHE A 121 -6.10 7.95 10.35
C PHE A 121 -5.33 7.86 11.66
N LEU A 122 -5.49 8.85 12.53
CA LEU A 122 -4.86 8.83 13.85
C LEU A 122 -5.62 7.93 14.84
N THR A 123 -6.94 7.78 14.65
CA THR A 123 -7.80 7.00 15.54
C THR A 123 -8.84 6.18 14.77
N GLU A 124 -9.35 5.11 15.40
CA GLU A 124 -10.42 4.30 14.80
C GLU A 124 -11.74 5.08 14.67
N ASP A 125 -12.02 5.97 15.62
CA ASP A 125 -13.26 6.76 15.60
C ASP A 125 -13.25 7.76 14.43
N GLU A 126 -12.09 8.37 14.17
CA GLU A 126 -11.88 9.21 12.98
C GLU A 126 -12.06 8.40 11.70
N ALA A 127 -11.40 7.24 11.58
CA ALA A 127 -11.54 6.38 10.40
C ALA A 127 -13.01 5.99 10.13
N ARG A 128 -13.76 5.64 11.18
CA ARG A 128 -15.18 5.22 11.09
C ARG A 128 -16.13 6.37 10.75
N SER A 129 -15.81 7.59 11.15
CA SER A 129 -16.64 8.78 10.91
C SER A 129 -16.26 9.54 9.64
N TRP A 130 -15.06 9.30 9.09
CA TRP A 130 -14.60 9.95 7.87
C TRP A 130 -15.49 9.63 6.67
N ASN A 131 -15.84 10.67 5.91
CA ASN A 131 -16.73 10.58 4.76
C ASN A 131 -16.02 11.04 3.47
N PRO A 132 -15.84 10.16 2.46
CA PRO A 132 -15.28 10.55 1.16
C PRO A 132 -15.99 11.72 0.48
N ASP A 133 -17.30 11.89 0.72
CA ASP A 133 -18.09 12.97 0.11
C ASP A 133 -17.59 14.35 0.54
N GLU A 134 -17.15 14.50 1.81
CA GLU A 134 -16.63 15.76 2.35
C GLU A 134 -15.29 16.15 1.69
N ALA A 135 -14.55 15.15 1.19
CA ALA A 135 -13.33 15.33 0.40
C ALA A 135 -13.60 15.42 -1.12
N SER A 136 -14.87 15.46 -1.56
CA SER A 136 -15.26 15.42 -2.98
C SER A 136 -14.77 14.17 -3.73
N LEU A 137 -14.66 13.04 -3.02
CA LEU A 137 -14.11 11.78 -3.52
C LEU A 137 -15.16 10.66 -3.60
N SER A 138 -16.44 10.96 -3.44
CA SER A 138 -17.55 10.00 -3.40
C SER A 138 -17.51 8.99 -4.55
N ASP A 139 -17.35 9.50 -5.78
CA ASP A 139 -17.39 8.69 -6.99
C ASP A 139 -16.12 7.86 -7.17
N TYR A 140 -14.99 8.37 -6.67
CA TYR A 140 -13.69 7.71 -6.77
C TYR A 140 -13.48 6.64 -5.69
N LEU A 141 -13.90 6.92 -4.45
CA LEU A 141 -13.78 6.05 -3.27
C LEU A 141 -15.10 5.33 -2.94
N ASN A 142 -15.72 4.72 -3.95
CA ASN A 142 -17.05 4.10 -3.83
C ASN A 142 -17.02 2.58 -3.50
N ASN A 143 -15.85 1.93 -3.58
CA ASN A 143 -15.69 0.49 -3.38
C ASN A 143 -14.75 0.21 -2.20
N GLU A 144 -15.25 0.40 -0.98
CA GLU A 144 -14.47 0.16 0.23
C GLU A 144 -14.30 -1.34 0.49
N VAL A 145 -13.04 -1.74 0.68
CA VAL A 145 -12.62 -3.13 0.87
C VAL A 145 -11.86 -3.37 2.18
N THR A 146 -11.80 -2.38 3.07
CA THR A 146 -11.03 -2.40 4.34
C THR A 146 -11.17 -3.72 5.12
N ASN A 147 -12.39 -4.26 5.24
CA ASN A 147 -12.66 -5.47 6.01
C ASN A 147 -12.90 -6.72 5.15
N GLN A 148 -12.68 -6.63 3.84
CA GLN A 148 -12.90 -7.75 2.92
C GLN A 148 -11.66 -8.68 2.91
N PRO A 149 -11.83 -10.00 3.12
CA PRO A 149 -10.74 -10.94 3.03
C PRO A 149 -10.06 -10.94 1.65
N GLY A 150 -8.74 -11.13 1.61
CA GLY A 150 -7.98 -11.24 0.37
C GLY A 150 -7.52 -9.91 -0.25
N GLN A 151 -7.87 -8.77 0.36
CA GLN A 151 -7.59 -7.43 -0.20
C GLN A 151 -6.25 -6.82 0.28
N SER A 152 -5.47 -7.60 1.03
CA SER A 152 -4.12 -7.19 1.45
C SER A 152 -3.09 -7.50 0.36
N MET A 153 -2.02 -6.70 0.32
CA MET A 153 -0.90 -6.97 -0.59
C MET A 153 -0.20 -8.29 -0.31
N GLY A 154 -0.28 -8.82 0.93
CA GLY A 154 0.20 -10.15 1.26
C GLY A 154 -0.67 -11.27 0.67
N ALA A 155 -1.98 -11.08 0.60
CA ALA A 155 -2.87 -12.01 -0.10
C ALA A 155 -2.61 -12.00 -1.61
N TYR A 156 -2.43 -10.82 -2.21
CA TYR A 156 -2.03 -10.67 -3.61
C TYR A 156 -0.71 -11.40 -3.90
N TRP A 157 0.32 -11.21 -3.06
CA TRP A 157 1.60 -11.91 -3.18
C TRP A 157 1.47 -13.43 -3.23
N LEU A 158 0.60 -14.01 -2.37
CA LEU A 158 0.39 -15.46 -2.37
C LEU A 158 -0.19 -15.96 -3.69
N VAL A 159 -1.13 -15.21 -4.26
CA VAL A 159 -1.80 -15.57 -5.52
C VAL A 159 -0.87 -15.38 -6.72
N THR A 160 -0.06 -14.33 -6.75
CA THR A 160 0.70 -13.97 -7.96
C THR A 160 2.15 -14.44 -7.97
N ARG A 161 2.77 -14.67 -6.81
CA ARG A 161 4.19 -15.08 -6.71
C ARG A 161 4.41 -16.45 -6.09
N LYS A 162 3.52 -16.91 -5.19
CA LYS A 162 3.64 -18.23 -4.55
C LYS A 162 2.71 -19.31 -5.12
N ALA A 163 1.70 -18.95 -5.92
CA ALA A 163 0.92 -19.96 -6.62
C ALA A 163 1.85 -20.71 -7.59
N LYS A 164 1.98 -22.03 -7.42
CA LYS A 164 2.61 -22.84 -8.45
C LYS A 164 1.77 -22.73 -9.72
N PRO A 165 2.36 -22.59 -10.91
CA PRO A 165 1.60 -22.78 -12.14
C PRO A 165 0.94 -24.17 -12.08
N MET A 166 -0.38 -24.20 -12.32
CA MET A 166 -1.14 -25.44 -12.47
C MET A 166 -0.66 -26.20 -13.71
#